data_AF-X7EEL7-F1
#
_entry.id   AF-X7EEL7-F1
#
_cell.length_a   1.000
_cell.length_b   1.000
_cell.length_c   1.000
_cell.angle_alpha   90.00
_cell.angle_beta   90.00
_cell.angle_gamma   90.00
#
_symmetry.space_group_name_H-M   'P 1'
#
loop_
_entity.id
_entity.type
_entity.pdbx_description
1 polymer ?
#
loop_
_entity_poly.entity_id
_entity_poly.type
_entity_poly.pdbx_seq_one_letter_code
_entity_poly.pdbx_strand_id
1 'polypeptide(L)'
;MTAPHAIALGRTIAEKTPLGFGAGSAAAAGELITDETDAGLVTIAGTGTGKGVSQVIPTALTYPGSMVIMDVKGEISAVTARARRAMGQKVITLDPFGPRTDALNPMEAIDPLSDDAYDQCKRIAKLIGPGMPAHADPFWDDMAEQIIAGTLLFLATHIRRPDRSLSLLHRMWGVADHLEEMLAAMRSCDLHGGAMIAGARAYADAPDKTGASILTSVRGHIAFLASERSSRSLKGGWGLLKQIRENEPMTIYLRVPPNMLQSHKSLLRVWLGTILNTVTERKVRPAVPDLFLVDEAATLGYLDELLTAASLLRGYGLRTWTFWQSVGQIDALYGPRGAEILDNAGTLSMFGAANASAANNLAYLTGYQGKILGMPKSEQVIVRQGDEPMRASKLNYLGDRAYKGRFDPNPFHARTRAVDRSDEVAA
;
A
#
# COMPACT_ATOMS: atom_id res chain seq x y z
N MET A 1 8.15 18.06 -24.25
CA MET A 1 8.93 17.78 -23.02
C MET A 1 8.12 16.78 -22.23
N THR A 2 8.69 15.63 -21.88
CA THR A 2 8.00 14.59 -21.07
C THR A 2 7.62 15.17 -19.72
N ALA A 3 6.42 14.87 -19.22
CA ALA A 3 6.01 15.31 -17.89
C ALA A 3 7.06 14.90 -16.82
N PRO A 4 7.37 15.75 -15.83
CA PRO A 4 8.40 15.45 -14.83
C PRO A 4 8.09 14.21 -13.98
N HIS A 5 6.83 13.76 -13.98
CA HIS A 5 6.36 12.58 -13.25
C HIS A 5 6.13 11.36 -14.15
N ALA A 6 6.65 11.37 -15.38
CA ALA A 6 6.49 10.29 -16.33
C ALA A 6 7.07 8.97 -15.80
N ILE A 7 6.29 7.89 -15.90
CA ILE A 7 6.71 6.55 -15.50
C ILE A 7 7.10 5.77 -16.75
N ALA A 8 8.34 5.25 -16.77
CA ALA A 8 8.80 4.39 -17.85
C ALA A 8 8.13 3.00 -17.78
N LEU A 9 7.47 2.58 -18.85
CA LEU A 9 6.74 1.31 -18.93
C LEU A 9 7.50 0.23 -19.71
N GLY A 10 8.18 0.63 -20.78
CA GLY A 10 8.79 -0.27 -21.76
C GLY A 10 9.48 0.48 -22.90
N ARG A 11 9.82 -0.22 -23.98
CA ARG A 11 10.28 0.41 -25.22
C ARG A 11 9.54 -0.13 -26.44
N THR A 12 9.36 0.73 -27.43
CA THR A 12 8.80 0.35 -28.73
C THR A 12 9.58 -0.80 -29.35
N ILE A 13 8.87 -1.72 -29.98
CA ILE A 13 9.45 -2.77 -30.82
C ILE A 13 9.25 -2.32 -32.26
N ALA A 14 10.23 -2.55 -33.15
CA ALA A 14 10.00 -2.37 -34.57
C ALA A 14 8.86 -3.30 -35.02
N GLU A 15 7.73 -2.73 -35.42
CA GLU A 15 6.74 -3.51 -36.14
C GLU A 15 7.33 -3.88 -37.51
N LYS A 16 7.19 -5.16 -37.90
CA LYS A 16 7.28 -5.50 -39.32
C LYS A 16 6.10 -4.83 -39.97
N THR A 17 6.34 -3.84 -40.84
CA THR A 17 5.30 -3.14 -41.60
C THR A 17 4.30 -4.15 -42.14
N PRO A 18 3.00 -4.04 -41.81
CA PRO A 18 1.99 -4.82 -42.51
C PRO A 18 2.09 -4.49 -44.01
N LEU A 19 2.03 -5.48 -44.90
CA LEU A 19 1.79 -5.20 -46.31
C LEU A 19 0.37 -4.61 -46.43
N GLY A 20 0.24 -3.30 -46.31
CA GLY A 20 -1.03 -2.60 -46.38
C GLY A 20 -0.85 -1.08 -46.34
N PHE A 21 -1.61 -0.38 -47.18
CA PHE A 21 -1.57 1.07 -47.34
C PHE A 21 -2.21 1.79 -46.14
N GLY A 22 -1.50 1.82 -45.00
CA GLY A 22 -1.83 2.66 -43.86
C GLY A 22 -0.66 3.59 -43.56
N ALA A 23 -0.87 4.90 -43.65
CA ALA A 23 0.11 5.92 -43.27
C ALA A 23 0.22 6.00 -41.73
N GLY A 24 0.74 4.96 -41.10
CA GLY A 24 1.18 4.98 -39.71
C GLY A 24 2.67 5.33 -39.65
N SER A 25 3.04 6.35 -38.89
CA SER A 25 4.43 6.64 -38.54
C SER A 25 5.00 5.40 -37.83
N ALA A 26 5.90 4.66 -38.49
CA ALA A 26 6.60 3.54 -37.87
C ALA A 26 7.44 4.06 -36.69
N ALA A 27 7.05 3.72 -35.46
CA ALA A 27 7.84 4.06 -34.28
C ALA A 27 9.22 3.41 -34.40
N ALA A 28 10.29 4.20 -34.22
CA ALA A 28 11.64 3.66 -34.23
C ALA A 28 11.80 2.67 -33.08
N ALA A 29 12.47 1.55 -33.31
CA ALA A 29 12.69 0.55 -32.25
C ALA A 29 13.51 1.14 -31.11
N GLY A 30 13.10 0.85 -29.87
CA GLY A 30 13.85 1.20 -28.67
C GLY A 30 13.52 2.55 -28.05
N GLU A 31 12.56 3.30 -28.59
CA GLU A 31 12.04 4.52 -27.96
C GLU A 31 11.32 4.20 -26.65
N LEU A 32 11.48 5.06 -25.65
CA LEU A 32 10.91 4.83 -24.31
C LEU A 32 9.41 5.10 -24.34
N ILE A 33 8.63 4.13 -23.86
CA ILE A 33 7.19 4.29 -23.64
C ILE A 33 6.99 4.75 -22.21
N THR A 34 6.33 5.89 -22.04
CA THR A 34 6.03 6.50 -20.75
C THR A 34 4.53 6.62 -20.51
N ASP A 35 4.12 6.53 -19.24
CA ASP A 35 2.86 7.05 -18.75
C ASP A 35 3.10 8.45 -18.17
N GLU A 36 2.49 9.46 -18.77
CA GLU A 36 2.60 10.88 -18.36
C GLU A 36 1.32 11.39 -17.67
N THR A 37 0.38 10.49 -17.37
CA THR A 37 -0.92 10.86 -16.80
C THR A 37 -0.83 10.90 -15.28
N ASP A 38 -1.90 11.31 -14.60
CA ASP A 38 -2.06 11.13 -13.15
C ASP A 38 -2.89 9.88 -12.80
N ALA A 39 -3.34 9.12 -13.80
CA ALA A 39 -4.20 7.97 -13.58
C ALA A 39 -3.44 6.82 -12.90
N GLY A 40 -4.19 5.87 -12.34
CA GLY A 40 -3.61 4.65 -11.79
C GLY A 40 -3.00 3.78 -12.88
N LEU A 41 -2.16 2.83 -12.48
CA LEU A 41 -1.61 1.79 -13.34
C LEU A 41 -1.94 0.42 -12.77
N VAL A 42 -2.22 -0.53 -13.66
CA VAL A 42 -2.40 -1.92 -13.29
C VAL A 42 -1.53 -2.78 -14.18
N THR A 43 -0.77 -3.68 -13.56
CA THR A 43 0.03 -4.67 -14.29
C THR A 43 -0.47 -6.08 -13.99
N ILE A 44 -0.83 -6.82 -15.03
CA ILE A 44 -1.10 -8.27 -14.95
C ILE A 44 0.15 -9.04 -15.36
N ALA A 45 0.80 -9.66 -14.39
CA ALA A 45 2.07 -10.37 -14.56
C ALA A 45 2.11 -11.64 -13.72
N GLY A 46 2.07 -12.81 -14.39
CA GLY A 46 2.19 -14.10 -13.71
C GLY A 46 3.52 -14.30 -12.98
N THR A 47 3.59 -15.34 -12.14
CA THR A 47 4.80 -15.64 -11.36
C THR A 47 6.03 -15.86 -12.25
N GLY A 48 7.17 -15.27 -11.87
CA GLY A 48 8.43 -15.46 -12.60
C GLY A 48 8.51 -14.77 -13.97
N THR A 49 7.57 -13.89 -14.30
CA THR A 49 7.53 -13.17 -15.59
C THR A 49 8.38 -11.89 -15.61
N GLY A 50 9.05 -11.57 -14.50
CA GLY A 50 10.04 -10.49 -14.40
C GLY A 50 9.50 -9.12 -14.00
N LYS A 51 8.33 -9.00 -13.35
CA LYS A 51 7.74 -7.71 -12.94
C LYS A 51 8.67 -6.86 -12.08
N GLY A 52 9.39 -7.51 -11.15
CA GLY A 52 10.42 -6.90 -10.31
C GLY A 52 11.53 -6.25 -11.14
N VAL A 53 12.05 -6.99 -12.13
CA VAL A 53 13.16 -6.55 -13.00
C VAL A 53 12.76 -5.47 -14.00
N SER A 54 11.48 -5.44 -14.40
CA SER A 54 11.03 -4.65 -15.55
C SER A 54 10.20 -3.43 -15.23
N GLN A 55 9.44 -3.41 -14.13
CA GLN A 55 8.57 -2.27 -13.83
C GLN A 55 8.77 -1.78 -12.39
N VAL A 56 8.78 -2.68 -11.40
CA VAL A 56 8.80 -2.31 -9.98
C VAL A 56 10.12 -1.65 -9.55
N ILE A 57 11.25 -2.36 -9.69
CA ILE A 57 12.56 -1.83 -9.30
C ILE A 57 12.97 -0.65 -10.20
N PRO A 58 12.87 -0.73 -11.54
CA PRO A 58 13.11 0.42 -12.41
C PRO A 58 12.42 1.70 -11.94
N THR A 59 11.12 1.61 -11.63
CA THR A 59 10.33 2.76 -11.19
C THR A 59 10.80 3.28 -9.84
N ALA A 60 11.02 2.40 -8.86
CA ALA A 60 11.56 2.82 -7.56
C ALA A 60 12.96 3.47 -7.68
N LEU A 61 13.76 3.11 -8.69
CA LEU A 61 15.08 3.70 -8.95
C LEU A 61 15.05 5.04 -9.69
N THR A 62 13.92 5.47 -10.25
CA THR A 62 13.87 6.67 -11.10
C THR A 62 12.72 7.62 -10.83
N TYR A 63 11.62 7.18 -10.20
CA TYR A 63 10.46 8.02 -9.95
C TYR A 63 10.80 9.18 -9.00
N PRO A 64 10.66 10.45 -9.42
CA PRO A 64 11.14 11.58 -8.63
C PRO A 64 10.24 11.92 -7.44
N GLY A 65 8.95 11.54 -7.50
CA GLY A 65 7.97 11.79 -6.44
C GLY A 65 8.19 10.91 -5.22
N SER A 66 7.49 11.21 -4.13
CA SER A 66 7.48 10.36 -2.95
C SER A 66 6.82 9.02 -3.28
N MET A 67 7.15 7.98 -2.52
CA MET A 67 6.61 6.64 -2.75
C MET A 67 6.16 5.97 -1.46
N VAL A 68 5.04 5.26 -1.52
CA VAL A 68 4.63 4.27 -0.51
C VAL A 68 4.69 2.92 -1.21
N ILE A 69 5.49 1.99 -0.69
CA ILE A 69 5.78 0.73 -1.37
C ILE A 69 5.42 -0.44 -0.47
N MET A 70 4.48 -1.27 -0.90
CA MET A 70 4.24 -2.58 -0.29
C MET A 70 5.33 -3.55 -0.72
N ASP A 71 6.29 -3.78 0.15
CA ASP A 71 7.48 -4.61 -0.10
C ASP A 71 7.45 -5.87 0.76
N VAL A 72 6.55 -6.79 0.41
CA VAL A 72 6.28 -8.03 1.16
C VAL A 72 7.54 -8.86 1.40
N LYS A 73 8.49 -8.87 0.45
CA LYS A 73 9.73 -9.64 0.54
C LYS A 73 10.92 -8.84 1.08
N GLY A 74 10.79 -7.51 1.19
CA GLY A 74 11.91 -6.63 1.53
C GLY A 74 12.94 -6.46 0.41
N GLU A 75 12.69 -6.99 -0.79
CA GLU A 75 13.66 -6.97 -1.89
C GLU A 75 13.73 -5.60 -2.57
N ILE A 76 12.60 -4.90 -2.68
CA ILE A 76 12.52 -3.62 -3.39
C ILE A 76 13.35 -2.59 -2.63
N SER A 77 13.11 -2.48 -1.34
CA SER A 77 13.83 -1.60 -0.42
C SER A 77 15.31 -1.93 -0.30
N ALA A 78 15.68 -3.23 -0.26
CA ALA A 78 17.09 -3.64 -0.23
C ALA A 78 17.85 -3.16 -1.47
N VAL A 79 17.19 -3.18 -2.63
CA VAL A 79 17.78 -2.80 -3.93
C VAL A 79 17.74 -1.29 -4.17
N THR A 80 16.72 -0.58 -3.65
CA THR A 80 16.41 0.79 -4.09
C THR A 80 16.59 1.88 -3.03
N ALA A 81 16.67 1.55 -1.73
CA ALA A 81 16.70 2.56 -0.67
C ALA A 81 17.87 3.56 -0.79
N ARG A 82 19.06 3.12 -1.23
CA ARG A 82 20.19 4.03 -1.49
C ARG A 82 19.86 5.03 -2.60
N ALA A 83 19.24 4.57 -3.69
CA ALA A 83 18.82 5.43 -4.80
C ALA A 83 17.82 6.49 -4.34
N ARG A 84 16.82 6.09 -3.53
CA ARG A 84 15.83 7.02 -2.97
C ARG A 84 16.49 8.12 -2.14
N ARG A 85 17.45 7.77 -1.27
CA ARG A 85 18.23 8.75 -0.50
C ARG A 85 19.04 9.67 -1.40
N ALA A 86 19.65 9.14 -2.46
CA ALA A 86 20.41 9.93 -3.43
C ALA A 86 19.53 10.93 -4.22
N MET A 87 18.21 10.69 -4.30
CA MET A 87 17.24 11.67 -4.83
C MET A 87 16.82 12.73 -3.80
N GLY A 88 17.43 12.77 -2.62
CA GLY A 88 17.08 13.70 -1.55
C GLY A 88 15.88 13.28 -0.71
N GLN A 89 15.40 12.04 -0.85
CA GLN A 89 14.24 11.56 -0.10
C GLN A 89 14.61 10.97 1.25
N LYS A 90 13.78 11.25 2.26
CA LYS A 90 13.79 10.50 3.52
C LYS A 90 13.35 9.06 3.25
N VAL A 91 14.05 8.08 3.80
CA VAL A 91 13.66 6.66 3.67
C VAL A 91 13.17 6.14 5.01
N ILE A 92 11.90 5.76 5.05
CA ILE A 92 11.20 5.17 6.20
C ILE A 92 10.93 3.70 5.90
N THR A 93 11.18 2.81 6.86
CA THR A 93 10.94 1.37 6.74
C THR A 93 10.10 0.89 7.92
N LEU A 94 8.82 0.57 7.68
CA LEU A 94 7.96 -0.08 8.65
C LEU A 94 8.10 -1.60 8.48
N ASP A 95 8.91 -2.21 9.34
CA ASP A 95 9.33 -3.62 9.28
C ASP A 95 9.39 -4.23 10.70
N PRO A 96 8.24 -4.51 11.31
CA PRO A 96 8.15 -4.95 12.71
C PRO A 96 8.86 -6.28 12.97
N PHE A 97 9.10 -7.08 11.92
CA PHE A 97 9.79 -8.37 12.01
C PHE A 97 11.28 -8.28 11.67
N GLY A 98 11.71 -7.17 11.07
CA GLY A 98 13.09 -6.89 10.77
C GLY A 98 13.92 -6.52 12.00
N PRO A 99 15.25 -6.40 11.84
CA PRO A 99 16.16 -6.02 12.92
C PRO A 99 15.97 -4.56 13.37
N ARG A 100 15.41 -3.72 12.49
CA ARG A 100 15.09 -2.31 12.74
C ARG A 100 13.78 -1.97 12.05
N THR A 101 12.96 -1.17 12.71
CA THR A 101 11.74 -0.57 12.16
C THR A 101 11.71 0.89 12.55
N ASP A 102 11.34 1.75 11.62
CA ASP A 102 10.78 3.06 11.94
C ASP A 102 9.38 2.88 12.52
N ALA A 103 8.79 3.98 13.00
CA ALA A 103 7.46 3.98 13.57
C ALA A 103 6.55 4.98 12.85
N LEU A 104 5.27 4.61 12.74
CA LEU A 104 4.19 5.49 12.34
C LEU A 104 3.10 5.38 13.41
N ASN A 105 2.88 6.44 14.17
CA ASN A 105 1.88 6.46 15.22
C ASN A 105 0.57 7.11 14.73
N PRO A 106 -0.52 6.35 14.56
CA PRO A 106 -1.81 6.88 14.10
C PRO A 106 -2.36 7.98 15.01
N MET A 107 -2.01 7.97 16.30
CA MET A 107 -2.45 8.99 17.24
C MET A 107 -1.87 10.39 16.97
N GLU A 108 -0.90 10.53 16.06
CA GLU A 108 -0.48 11.84 15.54
C GLU A 108 -1.55 12.54 14.72
N ALA A 109 -2.50 11.80 14.15
CA ALA A 109 -3.63 12.38 13.42
C ALA A 109 -4.69 13.01 14.35
N ILE A 110 -4.59 12.80 15.67
CA ILE A 110 -5.55 13.33 16.64
C ILE A 110 -5.03 14.65 17.21
N ASP A 111 -5.74 15.72 16.91
CA ASP A 111 -5.60 17.01 17.61
C ASP A 111 -6.68 17.12 18.70
N PRO A 112 -6.33 16.95 19.99
CA PRO A 112 -7.29 17.00 21.09
C PRO A 112 -7.82 18.43 21.36
N LEU A 113 -7.38 19.44 20.61
CA LEU A 113 -7.94 20.79 20.69
C LEU A 113 -8.91 21.10 19.54
N SER A 114 -9.05 20.19 18.58
CA SER A 114 -9.97 20.33 17.45
C SER A 114 -11.39 19.91 17.82
N ASP A 115 -12.37 20.59 17.24
CA ASP A 115 -13.78 20.15 17.29
C ASP A 115 -13.97 18.77 16.62
N ASP A 116 -13.11 18.43 15.65
CA ASP A 116 -13.11 17.15 14.93
C ASP A 116 -12.40 16.02 15.69
N ALA A 117 -11.91 16.25 16.93
CA ALA A 117 -11.07 15.30 17.65
C ALA A 117 -11.70 13.91 17.78
N TYR A 118 -13.02 13.86 18.02
CA TYR A 118 -13.74 12.59 18.12
C TYR A 118 -13.86 11.87 16.78
N ASP A 119 -14.11 12.61 15.69
CA ASP A 119 -14.17 12.03 14.34
C ASP A 119 -12.80 11.54 13.87
N GLN A 120 -11.72 12.23 14.23
CA GLN A 120 -10.35 11.73 14.05
C GLN A 120 -10.12 10.40 14.78
N CYS A 121 -10.64 10.26 16.01
CA CYS A 121 -10.58 9.00 16.76
C CYS A 121 -11.41 7.90 16.11
N LYS A 122 -12.63 8.20 15.63
CA LYS A 122 -13.48 7.25 14.89
C LYS A 122 -12.81 6.74 13.61
N ARG A 123 -12.15 7.63 12.85
CA ARG A 123 -11.40 7.23 11.65
C ARG A 123 -10.32 6.20 12.00
N ILE A 124 -9.57 6.39 13.09
CA ILE A 124 -8.56 5.42 13.54
C ILE A 124 -9.21 4.13 14.07
N ALA A 125 -10.29 4.22 14.83
CA ALA A 125 -11.02 3.05 15.33
C ALA A 125 -11.49 2.13 14.19
N LYS A 126 -12.04 2.71 13.12
CA LYS A 126 -12.45 1.98 11.92
C LYS A 126 -11.28 1.31 11.19
N LEU A 127 -10.06 1.85 11.26
CA LEU A 127 -8.86 1.20 10.73
C LEU A 127 -8.37 0.03 11.60
N ILE A 128 -8.68 0.05 12.90
CA ILE A 128 -8.34 -1.03 13.85
C ILE A 128 -9.29 -2.23 13.68
N GLY A 129 -10.56 -1.99 13.32
CA GLY A 129 -11.58 -3.02 13.14
C GLY A 129 -11.30 -4.07 12.04
N PRO A 130 -12.26 -4.96 11.74
CA PRO A 130 -12.05 -6.12 10.86
C PRO A 130 -11.95 -5.80 9.36
N GLY A 131 -12.27 -4.57 8.93
CA GLY A 131 -12.06 -4.06 7.55
C GLY A 131 -13.05 -4.55 6.49
N MET A 132 -13.47 -5.82 6.53
CA MET A 132 -14.59 -6.34 5.73
C MET A 132 -15.90 -6.16 6.51
N PRO A 133 -17.01 -5.74 5.87
CA PRO A 133 -18.33 -5.95 6.44
C PRO A 133 -18.50 -7.47 6.63
N ALA A 134 -18.56 -7.91 7.87
CA ALA A 134 -18.83 -9.32 8.13
C ALA A 134 -20.22 -9.67 7.59
N HIS A 135 -20.43 -10.93 7.21
CA HIS A 135 -21.78 -11.51 7.15
C HIS A 135 -22.43 -11.65 8.55
N ALA A 136 -21.77 -11.11 9.58
CA ALA A 136 -22.18 -11.12 10.97
C ALA A 136 -22.88 -9.79 11.33
N ASP A 137 -23.54 -9.80 12.48
CA ASP A 137 -24.24 -8.63 13.04
C ASP A 137 -23.27 -7.47 13.29
N PRO A 138 -23.42 -6.32 12.60
CA PRO A 138 -22.52 -5.17 12.73
C PRO A 138 -22.56 -4.54 14.12
N PHE A 139 -23.59 -4.82 14.92
CA PHE A 139 -23.75 -4.27 16.27
C PHE A 139 -22.50 -4.40 17.14
N TRP A 140 -21.83 -5.55 17.09
CA TRP A 140 -20.66 -5.80 17.93
C TRP A 140 -19.43 -5.01 17.50
N ASP A 141 -19.25 -4.85 16.19
CA ASP A 141 -18.15 -4.08 15.64
C ASP A 141 -18.38 -2.59 15.88
N ASP A 142 -19.61 -2.09 15.70
CA ASP A 142 -19.98 -0.69 15.96
C ASP A 142 -19.75 -0.31 17.44
N MET A 143 -20.16 -1.18 18.37
CA MET A 143 -19.93 -0.97 19.80
C MET A 143 -18.44 -0.98 20.16
N ALA A 144 -17.66 -1.90 19.57
CA ALA A 144 -16.21 -1.94 19.78
C ALA A 144 -15.53 -0.68 19.22
N GLU A 145 -15.92 -0.23 18.03
CA GLU A 145 -15.40 1.01 17.43
C GLU A 145 -15.72 2.24 18.28
N GLN A 146 -16.94 2.35 18.83
CA GLN A 146 -17.33 3.44 19.72
C GLN A 146 -16.45 3.48 20.98
N ILE A 147 -16.22 2.32 21.61
CA ILE A 147 -15.37 2.19 22.80
C ILE A 147 -13.92 2.57 22.49
N ILE A 148 -13.39 2.05 21.38
CA ILE A 148 -12.03 2.34 20.92
C ILE A 148 -11.88 3.83 20.65
N ALA A 149 -12.82 4.45 19.92
CA ALA A 149 -12.78 5.89 19.62
C ALA A 149 -12.81 6.75 20.90
N GLY A 150 -13.69 6.45 21.85
CA GLY A 150 -13.73 7.16 23.15
C GLY A 150 -12.44 7.00 23.95
N THR A 151 -11.83 5.81 23.92
CA THR A 151 -10.56 5.55 24.60
C THR A 151 -9.39 6.27 23.92
N LEU A 152 -9.34 6.30 22.59
CA LEU A 152 -8.34 7.04 21.83
C LEU A 152 -8.41 8.54 22.12
N LEU A 153 -9.63 9.09 22.24
CA LEU A 153 -9.84 10.48 22.60
C LEU A 153 -9.34 10.78 24.02
N PHE A 154 -9.65 9.90 24.98
CA PHE A 154 -9.13 10.01 26.34
C PHE A 154 -7.59 9.99 26.37
N LEU A 155 -6.96 9.06 25.65
CA LEU A 155 -5.50 8.98 25.52
C LEU A 155 -4.90 10.22 24.85
N ALA A 156 -5.54 10.72 23.79
CA ALA A 156 -5.10 11.92 23.08
C ALA A 156 -5.21 13.19 23.94
N THR A 157 -6.15 13.21 24.89
CA THR A 157 -6.36 14.37 25.76
C THR A 157 -5.40 14.36 26.95
N HIS A 158 -5.21 13.20 27.59
CA HIS A 158 -4.54 13.11 28.89
C HIS A 158 -3.10 12.59 28.82
N ILE A 159 -2.75 11.82 27.78
CA ILE A 159 -1.42 11.22 27.68
C ILE A 159 -0.53 12.08 26.78
N ARG A 160 0.63 12.46 27.31
CA ARG A 160 1.63 13.25 26.58
C ARG A 160 2.47 12.37 25.66
N ARG A 161 3.13 13.00 24.69
CA ARG A 161 4.19 12.37 23.89
C ARG A 161 5.40 12.11 24.82
N PRO A 162 6.15 11.00 24.67
CA PRO A 162 6.03 9.99 23.62
C PRO A 162 5.12 8.79 23.96
N ASP A 163 4.45 8.77 25.12
CA ASP A 163 3.72 7.59 25.59
C ASP A 163 2.33 7.42 24.98
N ARG A 164 1.76 8.48 24.39
CA ARG A 164 0.51 8.41 23.60
C ARG A 164 0.67 7.47 22.41
N SER A 165 0.20 6.23 22.50
CA SER A 165 0.24 5.23 21.42
C SER A 165 -0.90 4.21 21.52
N LEU A 166 -1.15 3.49 20.42
CA LEU A 166 -2.09 2.36 20.40
C LEU A 166 -1.69 1.22 21.37
N SER A 167 -0.42 1.14 21.76
CA SER A 167 0.04 0.19 22.78
C SER A 167 -0.66 0.42 24.14
N LEU A 168 -1.01 1.67 24.47
CA LEU A 168 -1.78 1.98 25.69
C LEU A 168 -3.23 1.48 25.58
N LEU A 169 -3.86 1.61 24.41
CA LEU A 169 -5.19 1.06 24.14
C LEU A 169 -5.22 -0.44 24.43
N HIS A 170 -4.20 -1.19 23.97
CA HIS A 170 -4.08 -2.62 24.28
C HIS A 170 -3.90 -2.90 25.77
N ARG A 171 -3.08 -2.14 26.49
CA ARG A 171 -2.92 -2.34 27.95
C ARG A 171 -4.23 -2.11 28.71
N MET A 172 -4.97 -1.07 28.32
CA MET A 172 -6.24 -0.69 28.92
C MET A 172 -7.32 -1.77 28.79
N TRP A 173 -7.50 -2.31 27.59
CA TRP A 173 -8.59 -3.25 27.31
C TRP A 173 -8.17 -4.73 27.29
N GLY A 174 -6.87 -5.00 27.12
CA GLY A 174 -6.31 -6.34 26.99
C GLY A 174 -5.86 -6.99 28.30
N VAL A 175 -5.31 -6.22 29.26
CA VAL A 175 -4.67 -6.78 30.48
C VAL A 175 -5.50 -6.58 31.76
N ALA A 176 -6.58 -5.78 31.71
CA ALA A 176 -7.70 -5.74 32.68
C ALA A 176 -7.43 -5.35 34.15
N ASP A 177 -6.18 -5.25 34.63
CA ASP A 177 -5.91 -4.96 36.05
C ASP A 177 -6.47 -3.61 36.56
N HIS A 178 -6.80 -2.67 35.66
CA HIS A 178 -7.29 -1.31 35.99
C HIS A 178 -8.49 -0.84 35.16
N LEU A 179 -9.30 -1.77 34.62
CA LEU A 179 -10.41 -1.42 33.71
C LEU A 179 -11.44 -0.49 34.38
N GLU A 180 -11.85 -0.79 35.61
CA GLU A 180 -12.84 0.03 36.34
C GLU A 180 -12.34 1.44 36.66
N GLU A 181 -11.08 1.56 37.08
CA GLU A 181 -10.45 2.86 37.36
C GLU A 181 -10.38 3.72 36.09
N MET A 182 -10.02 3.10 34.97
CA MET A 182 -10.01 3.75 33.67
C MET A 182 -11.41 4.23 33.24
N LEU A 183 -12.43 3.37 33.37
CA LEU A 183 -13.81 3.73 33.02
C LEU A 183 -14.33 4.85 33.92
N ALA A 184 -13.99 4.84 35.21
CA ALA A 184 -14.29 5.93 36.13
C ALA A 184 -13.64 7.24 35.70
N ALA A 185 -12.35 7.22 35.34
CA ALA A 185 -11.63 8.39 34.84
C ALA A 185 -12.27 8.95 33.56
N MET A 186 -12.60 8.09 32.58
CA MET A 186 -13.28 8.50 31.35
C MET A 186 -14.67 9.10 31.62
N ARG A 187 -15.46 8.51 32.53
CA ARG A 187 -16.79 9.03 32.92
C ARG A 187 -16.74 10.36 33.65
N SER A 188 -15.61 10.69 34.28
CA SER A 188 -15.41 11.99 34.96
C SER A 188 -14.95 13.12 34.03
N CYS A 189 -14.66 12.81 32.76
CA CYS A 189 -14.13 13.78 31.82
C CYS A 189 -15.25 14.39 30.96
N ASP A 190 -15.72 15.59 31.35
CA ASP A 190 -16.71 16.37 30.61
C ASP A 190 -16.06 17.29 29.55
N LEU A 191 -15.16 16.71 28.76
CA LEU A 191 -14.56 17.36 27.58
C LEU A 191 -15.15 16.75 26.31
N HIS A 192 -15.03 17.47 25.19
CA HIS A 192 -15.47 17.01 23.87
C HIS A 192 -16.95 16.57 23.82
N GLY A 193 -17.83 17.34 24.47
CA GLY A 193 -19.28 17.07 24.47
C GLY A 193 -19.68 15.72 25.05
N GLY A 194 -18.87 15.15 25.97
CA GLY A 194 -19.16 13.88 26.63
C GLY A 194 -18.83 12.64 25.80
N ALA A 195 -18.09 12.76 24.69
CA ALA A 195 -17.74 11.61 23.84
C ALA A 195 -16.93 10.53 24.58
N MET A 196 -16.06 10.91 25.52
CA MET A 196 -15.34 9.95 26.38
C MET A 196 -16.29 9.23 27.34
N ILE A 197 -17.26 9.95 27.91
CA ILE A 197 -18.29 9.40 28.80
C ILE A 197 -19.14 8.38 28.03
N ALA A 198 -19.56 8.72 26.80
CA ALA A 198 -20.33 7.83 25.94
C ALA A 198 -19.56 6.54 25.60
N GLY A 199 -18.25 6.64 25.32
CA GLY A 199 -17.40 5.47 25.09
C GLY A 199 -17.27 4.56 26.32
N ALA A 200 -17.14 5.14 27.52
CA ALA A 200 -17.07 4.36 28.76
C ALA A 200 -18.41 3.69 29.12
N ARG A 201 -19.52 4.42 28.97
CA ARG A 201 -20.88 3.92 29.22
C ARG A 201 -21.28 2.79 28.27
N ALA A 202 -20.81 2.83 27.03
CA ALA A 202 -21.07 1.77 26.04
C ALA A 202 -20.68 0.37 26.54
N TYR A 203 -19.67 0.28 27.41
CA TYR A 203 -19.32 -0.97 28.11
C TYR A 203 -19.93 -1.05 29.51
N ALA A 204 -19.79 0.00 30.33
CA ALA A 204 -20.14 -0.05 31.75
C ALA A 204 -21.64 -0.21 32.03
N ASP A 205 -22.50 0.28 31.13
CA ASP A 205 -23.96 0.21 31.29
C ASP A 205 -24.54 -1.04 30.60
N ALA A 206 -23.72 -1.83 29.91
CA ALA A 206 -24.16 -3.04 29.23
C ALA A 206 -24.44 -4.17 30.24
N PRO A 207 -25.54 -4.94 30.08
CA PRO A 207 -25.77 -6.13 30.89
C PRO A 207 -24.61 -7.12 30.80
N ASP A 208 -24.31 -7.87 31.86
CA ASP A 208 -23.12 -8.74 31.96
C ASP A 208 -22.80 -9.57 30.71
N LYS A 209 -23.82 -10.24 30.13
CA LYS A 209 -23.65 -11.06 28.91
C LYS A 209 -23.29 -10.21 27.69
N THR A 210 -23.95 -9.06 27.53
CA THR A 210 -23.69 -8.12 26.43
C THR A 210 -22.32 -7.48 26.60
N GLY A 211 -21.97 -7.05 27.81
CA GLY A 211 -20.66 -6.51 28.16
C GLY A 211 -19.53 -7.50 27.85
N ALA A 212 -19.69 -8.78 28.21
CA ALA A 212 -18.72 -9.83 27.88
C ALA A 212 -18.51 -10.00 26.36
N SER A 213 -19.59 -9.95 25.57
CA SER A 213 -19.51 -10.00 24.10
C SER A 213 -18.83 -8.76 23.52
N ILE A 214 -19.18 -7.56 23.99
CA ILE A 214 -18.54 -6.30 23.59
C ILE A 214 -17.03 -6.35 23.88
N LEU A 215 -16.65 -6.77 25.09
CA LEU A 215 -15.25 -6.89 25.49
C LEU A 215 -14.49 -7.88 24.60
N THR A 216 -15.14 -8.97 24.20
CA THR A 216 -14.57 -9.95 23.27
C THR A 216 -14.30 -9.31 21.91
N SER A 217 -15.23 -8.52 21.38
CA SER A 217 -15.05 -7.80 20.12
C SER A 217 -13.95 -6.75 20.19
N VAL A 218 -13.93 -5.91 21.24
CA VAL A 218 -12.86 -4.92 21.46
C VAL A 218 -11.50 -5.62 21.51
N ARG A 219 -11.38 -6.70 22.28
CA ARG A 219 -10.13 -7.49 22.37
C ARG A 219 -9.74 -8.13 21.05
N GLY A 220 -10.70 -8.61 20.28
CA GLY A 220 -10.47 -9.13 18.93
C GLY A 220 -9.88 -8.08 17.99
N HIS A 221 -10.44 -6.86 17.99
CA HIS A 221 -9.98 -5.75 17.16
C HIS A 221 -8.55 -5.31 17.51
N ILE A 222 -8.21 -5.25 18.80
CA ILE A 222 -6.89 -4.80 19.27
C ILE A 222 -5.86 -5.93 19.43
N ALA A 223 -6.20 -7.18 19.15
CA ALA A 223 -5.36 -8.34 19.42
C ALA A 223 -3.97 -8.25 18.77
N PHE A 224 -3.87 -7.66 17.57
CA PHE A 224 -2.60 -7.51 16.85
C PHE A 224 -1.60 -6.57 17.58
N LEU A 225 -2.08 -5.72 18.50
CA LEU A 225 -1.26 -4.83 19.32
C LEU A 225 -0.57 -5.55 20.48
N ALA A 226 -0.98 -6.78 20.81
CA ALA A 226 -0.32 -7.61 21.82
C ALA A 226 1.14 -7.94 21.47
N SER A 227 1.46 -7.94 20.17
CA SER A 227 2.81 -8.18 19.67
C SER A 227 3.68 -6.94 19.91
N GLU A 228 4.75 -7.11 20.68
CA GLU A 228 5.76 -6.07 20.92
C GLU A 228 6.37 -5.54 19.61
N ARG A 229 6.46 -6.40 18.58
CA ARG A 229 6.91 -6.04 17.24
C ARG A 229 5.96 -5.05 16.57
N SER A 230 4.65 -5.32 16.59
CA SER A 230 3.62 -4.41 16.08
C SER A 230 3.62 -3.11 16.88
N SER A 231 3.64 -3.20 18.20
CA SER A 231 3.65 -2.05 19.12
C SER A 231 4.81 -1.09 18.83
N ARG A 232 6.03 -1.61 18.62
CA ARG A 232 7.21 -0.80 18.30
C ARG A 232 7.06 0.03 17.02
N SER A 233 6.42 -0.55 16.00
CA SER A 233 6.18 0.13 14.72
C SER A 233 5.04 1.17 14.77
N LEU A 234 4.28 1.20 15.88
CA LEU A 234 3.16 2.12 16.11
C LEU A 234 3.42 3.14 17.24
N LYS A 235 4.59 3.08 17.88
CA LYS A 235 4.99 3.99 18.96
C LYS A 235 6.14 4.90 18.49
N GLY A 236 5.90 6.21 18.49
CA GLY A 236 6.88 7.21 18.08
C GLY A 236 6.63 7.73 16.67
N GLY A 237 7.70 8.01 15.90
CA GLY A 237 7.57 8.53 14.53
C GLY A 237 6.98 9.95 14.45
N TRP A 238 6.97 10.68 15.56
CA TRP A 238 6.32 11.98 15.67
C TRP A 238 6.86 12.96 14.62
N GLY A 239 5.94 13.52 13.85
CA GLY A 239 6.20 14.43 12.74
C GLY A 239 6.01 13.78 11.38
N LEU A 240 6.01 12.45 11.26
CA LEU A 240 5.89 11.79 9.95
C LEU A 240 4.60 12.18 9.22
N LEU A 241 3.46 12.27 9.92
CA LEU A 241 2.19 12.65 9.28
C LEU A 241 2.21 14.13 8.87
N LYS A 242 2.82 14.99 9.69
CA LYS A 242 3.06 16.40 9.31
C LYS A 242 3.90 16.48 8.03
N GLN A 243 5.00 15.74 7.96
CA GLN A 243 5.89 15.72 6.79
C GLN A 243 5.18 15.25 5.52
N ILE A 244 4.29 14.24 5.63
CA ILE A 244 3.43 13.81 4.51
C ILE A 244 2.49 14.94 4.06
N ARG A 245 1.80 15.62 4.99
CA ARG A 245 0.90 16.74 4.66
C ARG A 245 1.62 17.92 4.02
N GLU A 246 2.87 18.15 4.39
CA GLU A 246 3.72 19.22 3.86
C GLU A 246 4.45 18.84 2.56
N ASN A 247 4.18 17.64 2.03
CA ASN A 247 4.81 17.08 0.83
C ASN A 247 6.35 17.02 0.92
N GLU A 248 6.91 16.75 2.10
CA GLU A 248 8.35 16.48 2.22
C GLU A 248 8.73 15.23 1.41
N PRO A 249 9.79 15.27 0.58
CA PRO A 249 10.17 14.13 -0.26
C PRO A 249 10.55 12.90 0.57
N MET A 250 9.81 11.79 0.40
CA MET A 250 10.07 10.57 1.17
C MET A 250 9.68 9.28 0.44
N THR A 251 10.28 8.17 0.86
CA THR A 251 9.85 6.82 0.50
C THR A 251 9.59 6.01 1.75
N ILE A 252 8.36 5.48 1.86
CA ILE A 252 7.92 4.61 2.93
C ILE A 252 7.83 3.17 2.39
N TYR A 253 8.66 2.28 2.92
CA TYR A 253 8.57 0.85 2.64
C TYR A 253 7.78 0.15 3.73
N LEU A 254 6.74 -0.57 3.33
CA LEU A 254 5.88 -1.36 4.21
C LEU A 254 6.24 -2.83 4.02
N ARG A 255 6.92 -3.41 5.02
CA ARG A 255 7.41 -4.79 4.96
C ARG A 255 6.69 -5.66 5.98
N VAL A 256 5.93 -6.61 5.46
CA VAL A 256 5.33 -7.69 6.25
C VAL A 256 5.59 -8.99 5.51
N PRO A 257 6.35 -9.93 6.10
CA PRO A 257 6.64 -11.21 5.47
C PRO A 257 5.36 -11.97 5.08
N PRO A 258 5.36 -12.75 3.98
CA PRO A 258 4.16 -13.45 3.50
C PRO A 258 3.44 -14.28 4.56
N ASN A 259 4.19 -14.97 5.42
CA ASN A 259 3.64 -15.82 6.48
C ASN A 259 3.02 -15.04 7.65
N MET A 260 3.23 -13.72 7.72
CA MET A 260 2.66 -12.83 8.74
C MET A 260 1.51 -11.97 8.20
N LEU A 261 1.31 -11.90 6.88
CA LEU A 261 0.29 -11.03 6.27
C LEU A 261 -1.11 -11.31 6.80
N GLN A 262 -1.50 -12.58 6.91
CA GLN A 262 -2.85 -12.95 7.37
C GLN A 262 -3.11 -12.55 8.82
N SER A 263 -2.14 -12.73 9.71
CA SER A 263 -2.27 -12.39 11.14
C SER A 263 -2.10 -10.89 11.43
N HIS A 264 -1.60 -10.10 10.48
CA HIS A 264 -1.29 -8.68 10.66
C HIS A 264 -2.01 -7.76 9.66
N LYS A 265 -3.14 -8.21 9.09
CA LYS A 265 -3.97 -7.37 8.21
C LYS A 265 -4.40 -6.06 8.86
N SER A 266 -4.79 -6.10 10.14
CA SER A 266 -5.15 -4.88 10.89
C SER A 266 -3.98 -3.90 11.02
N LEU A 267 -2.75 -4.39 11.21
CA LEU A 267 -1.57 -3.52 11.24
C LEU A 267 -1.35 -2.82 9.88
N LEU A 268 -1.47 -3.58 8.78
CA LEU A 268 -1.37 -3.03 7.43
C LEU A 268 -2.45 -1.99 7.14
N ARG A 269 -3.70 -2.28 7.50
CA ARG A 269 -4.83 -1.33 7.42
C ARG A 269 -4.56 -0.07 8.21
N VAL A 270 -4.08 -0.19 9.44
CA VAL A 270 -3.75 0.96 10.28
C VAL A 270 -2.64 1.81 9.65
N TRP A 271 -1.55 1.23 9.16
CA TRP A 271 -0.51 2.02 8.50
C TRP A 271 -1.00 2.66 7.20
N LEU A 272 -1.57 1.87 6.29
CA LEU A 272 -2.02 2.35 4.98
C LEU A 272 -3.12 3.38 5.15
N GLY A 273 -4.18 3.05 5.89
CA GLY A 273 -5.27 3.97 6.16
C GLY A 273 -4.80 5.27 6.82
N THR A 274 -3.85 5.22 7.76
CA THR A 274 -3.29 6.45 8.35
C THR A 274 -2.54 7.28 7.31
N ILE A 275 -1.68 6.67 6.49
CA ILE A 275 -0.94 7.37 5.43
C ILE A 275 -1.89 7.99 4.41
N LEU A 276 -2.87 7.21 3.93
CA LEU A 276 -3.83 7.64 2.92
C LEU A 276 -4.79 8.72 3.43
N ASN A 277 -5.26 8.62 4.68
CA ASN A 277 -6.04 9.68 5.32
C ASN A 277 -5.20 10.94 5.53
N THR A 278 -3.92 10.81 5.84
CA THR A 278 -3.02 11.97 5.96
C THR A 278 -2.84 12.67 4.60
N VAL A 279 -2.79 11.89 3.52
CA VAL A 279 -2.74 12.39 2.15
C VAL A 279 -4.00 13.20 1.77
N THR A 280 -5.18 12.85 2.26
CA THR A 280 -6.41 13.64 2.00
C THR A 280 -6.46 14.95 2.79
N GLU A 281 -5.64 15.10 3.82
CA GLU A 281 -5.55 16.31 4.64
C GLU A 281 -4.56 17.36 4.09
N ARG A 282 -3.87 17.07 2.98
CA ARG A 282 -2.91 18.02 2.39
C ARG A 282 -3.62 19.27 1.85
N LYS A 283 -3.06 20.45 2.13
CA LYS A 283 -3.61 21.73 1.63
C LYS A 283 -3.22 22.01 0.18
N VAL A 284 -2.07 21.48 -0.25
CA VAL A 284 -1.52 21.71 -1.58
C VAL A 284 -1.15 20.37 -2.18
N ARG A 285 -1.61 20.14 -3.41
CA ARG A 285 -1.24 18.99 -4.22
C ARG A 285 0.25 19.08 -4.61
N PRO A 286 1.05 18.01 -4.48
CA PRO A 286 2.46 18.04 -4.85
C PRO A 286 2.61 18.21 -6.37
N ALA A 287 3.69 18.89 -6.80
CA ALA A 287 3.96 19.12 -8.21
C ALA A 287 4.26 17.83 -8.99
N VAL A 288 4.91 16.87 -8.32
CA VAL A 288 5.05 15.49 -8.77
C VAL A 288 4.15 14.65 -7.86
N PRO A 289 3.16 13.92 -8.40
CA PRO A 289 2.33 13.05 -7.59
C PRO A 289 3.16 12.06 -6.77
N ASP A 290 2.63 11.65 -5.63
CA ASP A 290 3.17 10.51 -4.89
C ASP A 290 2.74 9.21 -5.58
N LEU A 291 3.52 8.14 -5.44
CA LEU A 291 3.20 6.83 -6.02
C LEU A 291 3.02 5.77 -4.93
N PHE A 292 1.81 5.23 -4.81
CA PHE A 292 1.51 4.03 -4.04
C PHE A 292 1.71 2.79 -4.90
N LEU A 293 2.83 2.08 -4.70
CA LEU A 293 3.22 0.91 -5.48
C LEU A 293 3.00 -0.38 -4.69
N VAL A 294 2.27 -1.32 -5.29
CA VAL A 294 1.89 -2.59 -4.66
C VAL A 294 2.35 -3.76 -5.53
N ASP A 295 3.53 -4.33 -5.24
CA ASP A 295 4.19 -5.38 -6.06
C ASP A 295 3.39 -6.70 -6.18
N GLU A 296 2.56 -7.03 -5.19
CA GLU A 296 1.66 -8.18 -5.26
C GLU A 296 0.38 -7.89 -4.46
N ALA A 297 -0.59 -7.23 -5.11
CA ALA A 297 -1.78 -6.74 -4.44
C ALA A 297 -2.66 -7.87 -3.88
N ALA A 298 -2.68 -9.04 -4.54
CA ALA A 298 -3.44 -10.19 -4.07
C ALA A 298 -2.99 -10.69 -2.69
N THR A 299 -1.71 -10.51 -2.32
CA THR A 299 -1.20 -10.96 -1.01
C THR A 299 -1.74 -10.15 0.16
N LEU A 300 -2.22 -8.93 -0.08
CA LEU A 300 -2.84 -8.09 0.94
C LEU A 300 -4.23 -8.60 1.34
N GLY A 301 -4.89 -9.35 0.44
CA GLY A 301 -6.30 -9.68 0.55
C GLY A 301 -7.19 -8.47 0.21
N TYR A 302 -8.43 -8.51 0.70
CA TYR A 302 -9.34 -7.38 0.57
C TYR A 302 -8.89 -6.21 1.44
N LEU A 303 -8.76 -5.04 0.82
CA LEU A 303 -8.36 -3.80 1.46
C LEU A 303 -9.13 -2.63 0.83
N ASP A 304 -10.12 -2.08 1.53
CA ASP A 304 -10.95 -0.97 1.03
C ASP A 304 -10.11 0.30 0.80
N GLU A 305 -9.02 0.45 1.54
CA GLU A 305 -8.02 1.50 1.38
C GLU A 305 -7.37 1.48 -0.02
N LEU A 306 -7.26 0.30 -0.66
CA LEU A 306 -6.74 0.19 -2.03
C LEU A 306 -7.73 0.76 -3.05
N LEU A 307 -9.02 0.48 -2.88
CA LEU A 307 -10.09 1.01 -3.75
C LEU A 307 -10.20 2.53 -3.59
N THR A 308 -10.16 3.01 -2.34
CA THR A 308 -10.14 4.44 -2.03
C THR A 308 -8.94 5.13 -2.68
N ALA A 309 -7.75 4.51 -2.62
CA ALA A 309 -6.56 5.05 -3.26
C ALA A 309 -6.70 5.15 -4.78
N ALA A 310 -7.24 4.12 -5.42
CA ALA A 310 -7.40 4.09 -6.88
C ALA A 310 -8.43 5.12 -7.38
N SER A 311 -9.53 5.30 -6.65
CA SER A 311 -10.66 6.13 -7.09
C SER A 311 -10.56 7.60 -6.69
N LEU A 312 -10.13 7.90 -5.46
CA LEU A 312 -10.23 9.23 -4.86
C LEU A 312 -8.90 9.98 -4.81
N LEU A 313 -7.81 9.28 -4.49
CA LEU A 313 -6.56 9.94 -4.07
C LEU A 313 -5.76 10.56 -5.22
N ARG A 314 -6.15 10.29 -6.47
CA ARG A 314 -5.64 11.00 -7.65
C ARG A 314 -5.81 12.51 -7.53
N GLY A 315 -6.98 12.98 -7.09
CA GLY A 315 -7.26 14.41 -6.92
C GLY A 315 -6.38 15.07 -5.87
N TYR A 316 -5.92 14.31 -4.88
CA TYR A 316 -4.98 14.76 -3.87
C TYR A 316 -3.53 14.68 -4.35
N GLY A 317 -3.23 14.02 -5.47
CA GLY A 317 -1.87 13.85 -5.99
C GLY A 317 -1.19 12.57 -5.48
N LEU A 318 -1.96 11.50 -5.28
CA LEU A 318 -1.43 10.14 -5.11
C LEU A 318 -1.90 9.27 -6.27
N ARG A 319 -0.96 8.60 -6.94
CA ARG A 319 -1.23 7.63 -8.00
C ARG A 319 -1.06 6.23 -7.44
N THR A 320 -1.83 5.27 -7.95
CA THR A 320 -1.67 3.86 -7.59
C THR A 320 -1.00 3.10 -8.72
N TRP A 321 -0.13 2.14 -8.38
CA TRP A 321 0.31 1.12 -9.31
C TRP A 321 0.24 -0.24 -8.63
N THR A 322 -0.71 -1.06 -9.08
CA THR A 322 -0.95 -2.40 -8.51
C THR A 322 -0.55 -3.51 -9.47
N PHE A 323 0.06 -4.55 -8.92
CA PHE A 323 0.52 -5.71 -9.66
C PHE A 323 -0.26 -6.95 -9.23
N TRP A 324 -0.77 -7.68 -10.20
CA TRP A 324 -1.63 -8.85 -10.04
C TRP A 324 -1.12 -9.98 -10.93
N GLN A 325 -1.36 -11.23 -10.56
CA GLN A 325 -1.00 -12.38 -11.40
C GLN A 325 -2.04 -12.64 -12.49
N SER A 326 -3.30 -12.33 -12.21
CA SER A 326 -4.41 -12.45 -13.14
C SER A 326 -5.55 -11.53 -12.74
N VAL A 327 -6.43 -11.23 -13.70
CA VAL A 327 -7.70 -10.53 -13.44
C VAL A 327 -8.57 -11.33 -12.46
N GLY A 328 -8.54 -12.66 -12.54
CA GLY A 328 -9.26 -13.52 -11.61
C GLY A 328 -8.85 -13.36 -10.14
N GLN A 329 -7.64 -12.87 -9.83
CA GLN A 329 -7.30 -12.50 -8.45
C GLN A 329 -8.02 -11.23 -7.98
N ILE A 330 -8.22 -10.27 -8.87
CA ILE A 330 -8.98 -9.05 -8.59
C ILE A 330 -10.43 -9.45 -8.31
N ASP A 331 -11.04 -10.25 -9.20
CA ASP A 331 -12.43 -10.72 -9.06
C ASP A 331 -12.62 -11.56 -7.80
N ALA A 332 -11.69 -12.47 -7.49
CA ALA A 332 -11.80 -13.33 -6.31
C ALA A 332 -11.74 -12.54 -4.98
N LEU A 333 -11.03 -11.41 -4.95
CA LEU A 333 -10.87 -10.61 -3.75
C LEU A 333 -11.93 -9.52 -3.62
N TYR A 334 -12.27 -8.84 -4.71
CA TYR A 334 -13.11 -7.65 -4.70
C TYR A 334 -14.49 -7.85 -5.34
N GLY A 335 -14.73 -9.00 -5.98
CA GLY A 335 -15.98 -9.28 -6.69
C GLY A 335 -16.29 -8.17 -7.71
N PRO A 336 -17.55 -7.70 -7.79
CA PRO A 336 -17.93 -6.62 -8.71
C PRO A 336 -17.15 -5.31 -8.51
N ARG A 337 -16.68 -5.02 -7.28
CA ARG A 337 -15.87 -3.83 -6.99
C ARG A 337 -14.47 -3.91 -7.57
N GLY A 338 -14.05 -5.08 -8.06
CA GLY A 338 -12.78 -5.25 -8.78
C GLY A 338 -12.68 -4.38 -10.03
N ALA A 339 -13.81 -4.09 -10.68
CA ALA A 339 -13.88 -3.18 -11.82
C ALA A 339 -13.35 -1.77 -11.45
N GLU A 340 -13.58 -1.29 -10.23
CA GLU A 340 -13.08 0.03 -9.77
C GLU A 340 -11.55 0.13 -9.88
N ILE A 341 -10.81 -0.97 -9.70
CA ILE A 341 -9.34 -0.98 -9.82
C ILE A 341 -8.91 -0.84 -11.28
N LEU A 342 -9.61 -1.52 -12.19
CA LEU A 342 -9.31 -1.53 -13.62
C LEU A 342 -9.75 -0.23 -14.30
N ASP A 343 -10.96 0.25 -13.99
CA ASP A 343 -11.58 1.42 -14.61
C ASP A 343 -10.86 2.74 -14.23
N ASN A 344 -10.24 2.79 -13.05
CA ASN A 344 -9.42 3.93 -12.62
C ASN A 344 -7.97 3.84 -13.11
N ALA A 345 -7.57 2.75 -13.78
CA ALA A 345 -6.26 2.62 -14.38
C ALA A 345 -6.22 3.29 -15.76
N GLY A 346 -5.40 4.33 -15.90
CA GLY A 346 -5.15 4.94 -17.21
C GLY A 346 -4.15 4.15 -18.06
N THR A 347 -3.39 3.25 -17.43
CA THR A 347 -2.47 2.35 -18.11
C THR A 347 -2.62 0.91 -17.60
N LEU A 348 -2.77 -0.02 -18.55
CA LEU A 348 -2.72 -1.46 -18.31
C LEU A 348 -1.45 -2.03 -18.95
N SER A 349 -0.65 -2.74 -18.17
CA SER A 349 0.48 -3.54 -18.67
C SER A 349 0.19 -5.03 -18.49
N MET A 350 0.49 -5.84 -19.50
CA MET A 350 0.25 -7.28 -19.46
C MET A 350 1.44 -8.06 -19.95
N PHE A 351 1.86 -9.04 -19.15
CA PHE A 351 2.94 -9.93 -19.53
C PHE A 351 2.36 -11.19 -20.20
N GLY A 352 3.23 -11.99 -20.84
CA GLY A 352 2.80 -13.18 -21.57
C GLY A 352 1.97 -14.13 -20.73
N ALA A 353 0.95 -14.72 -21.35
CA ALA A 353 0.08 -15.69 -20.71
C ALA A 353 0.73 -17.09 -20.68
N ALA A 354 0.50 -17.81 -19.58
CA ALA A 354 0.99 -19.19 -19.42
C ALA A 354 0.10 -20.24 -20.11
N ASN A 355 -1.17 -19.94 -20.37
CA ASN A 355 -2.12 -20.84 -20.99
C ASN A 355 -3.16 -20.07 -21.84
N ALA A 356 -3.93 -20.81 -22.65
CA ALA A 356 -4.89 -20.21 -23.58
C ALA A 356 -6.02 -19.43 -22.89
N SER A 357 -6.52 -19.91 -21.74
CA SER A 357 -7.55 -19.20 -20.97
C SER A 357 -7.07 -17.83 -20.48
N ALA A 358 -5.87 -17.78 -19.90
CA ALA A 358 -5.24 -16.53 -19.51
C ALA A 358 -5.01 -15.62 -20.72
N ALA A 359 -4.56 -16.16 -21.85
CA ALA A 359 -4.36 -15.37 -23.08
C ALA A 359 -5.67 -14.74 -23.56
N ASN A 360 -6.77 -15.49 -23.57
CA ASN A 360 -8.08 -15.00 -23.97
C ASN A 360 -8.60 -13.90 -23.02
N ASN A 361 -8.43 -14.06 -21.71
CA ASN A 361 -8.83 -13.06 -20.74
C ASN A 361 -8.03 -11.75 -20.90
N LEU A 362 -6.72 -11.85 -21.16
CA LEU A 362 -5.87 -10.67 -21.41
C LEU A 362 -6.25 -9.98 -22.73
N ALA A 363 -6.53 -10.76 -23.79
CA ALA A 363 -7.00 -10.20 -25.07
C ALA A 363 -8.35 -9.49 -24.90
N TYR A 364 -9.28 -10.09 -24.15
CA TYR A 364 -10.59 -9.48 -23.86
C TYR A 364 -10.46 -8.17 -23.10
N LEU A 365 -9.64 -8.14 -22.04
CA LEU A 365 -9.45 -6.94 -21.20
C LEU A 365 -8.71 -5.81 -21.94
N THR A 366 -7.82 -6.13 -22.89
CA THR A 366 -7.02 -5.11 -23.60
C THR A 366 -7.55 -4.74 -24.97
N GLY A 367 -8.35 -5.60 -25.61
CA GLY A 367 -8.65 -5.51 -27.04
C GLY A 367 -7.46 -5.85 -27.95
N TYR A 368 -6.32 -6.31 -27.41
CA TYR A 368 -5.13 -6.64 -28.21
C TYR A 368 -5.36 -7.89 -29.06
N GLN A 369 -5.24 -7.75 -30.38
CA GLN A 369 -5.48 -8.82 -31.35
C GLN A 369 -4.23 -9.64 -31.70
N GLY A 370 -3.05 -9.26 -31.21
CA GLY A 370 -1.80 -9.97 -31.49
C GLY A 370 -1.58 -11.22 -30.63
N LYS A 371 -0.46 -11.90 -30.88
CA LYS A 371 -0.12 -13.15 -30.17
C LYS A 371 0.27 -12.88 -28.71
N ILE A 372 -0.60 -13.25 -27.76
CA ILE A 372 -0.34 -13.22 -26.31
C ILE A 372 0.26 -14.55 -25.82
N LEU A 373 -0.30 -15.68 -26.27
CA LEU A 373 0.20 -17.00 -25.91
C LEU A 373 1.56 -17.26 -26.59
N GLY A 374 2.60 -17.54 -25.80
CA GLY A 374 3.96 -17.67 -26.30
C GLY A 374 4.64 -16.33 -26.65
N MET A 375 4.13 -15.21 -26.12
CA MET A 375 4.84 -13.94 -26.16
C MET A 375 6.20 -14.07 -25.44
N PRO A 376 7.31 -13.55 -26.01
CA PRO A 376 8.62 -13.59 -25.36
C PRO A 376 8.60 -12.99 -23.95
N LYS A 377 9.37 -13.56 -23.03
CA LYS A 377 9.45 -13.07 -21.64
C LYS A 377 9.95 -11.63 -21.55
N SER A 378 10.75 -11.18 -22.51
CA SER A 378 11.26 -9.82 -22.64
C SER A 378 10.22 -8.81 -23.13
N GLU A 379 8.99 -9.22 -23.39
CA GLU A 379 7.96 -8.38 -24.00
C GLU A 379 6.65 -8.40 -23.22
N GLN A 380 5.84 -7.39 -23.48
CA GLN A 380 4.57 -7.09 -22.84
C GLN A 380 3.61 -6.42 -23.82
N VAL A 381 2.34 -6.38 -23.46
CA VAL A 381 1.33 -5.53 -24.08
C VAL A 381 1.10 -4.34 -23.14
N ILE A 382 1.03 -3.14 -23.71
CA ILE A 382 0.69 -1.90 -23.00
C ILE A 382 -0.57 -1.33 -23.64
N VAL A 383 -1.53 -0.97 -22.81
CA VAL A 383 -2.72 -0.20 -23.20
C VAL A 383 -2.72 1.07 -22.39
N ARG A 384 -2.79 2.22 -23.05
CA ARG A 384 -2.96 3.53 -22.41
C ARG A 384 -4.31 4.08 -22.81
N GLN A 385 -4.95 4.80 -21.88
CA GLN A 385 -6.24 5.41 -22.14
C GLN A 385 -6.15 6.34 -23.36
N GLY A 386 -6.96 6.06 -24.37
CA GLY A 386 -6.99 6.82 -25.63
C GLY A 386 -6.08 6.28 -26.74
N ASP A 387 -5.23 5.29 -26.47
CA ASP A 387 -4.32 4.69 -27.46
C ASP A 387 -4.75 3.27 -27.83
N GLU A 388 -4.32 2.80 -29.01
CA GLU A 388 -4.43 1.39 -29.37
C GLU A 388 -3.48 0.50 -28.53
N PRO A 389 -3.87 -0.74 -28.21
CA PRO A 389 -3.00 -1.69 -27.53
C PRO A 389 -1.73 -1.97 -28.35
N MET A 390 -0.57 -1.83 -27.71
CA MET A 390 0.72 -2.00 -28.39
C MET A 390 1.59 -3.06 -27.75
N ARG A 391 2.38 -3.76 -28.58
CA ARG A 391 3.43 -4.68 -28.12
C ARG A 391 4.71 -3.89 -27.83
N ALA A 392 5.30 -4.13 -26.67
CA ALA A 392 6.48 -3.42 -26.20
C ALA A 392 7.50 -4.37 -25.60
N SER A 393 8.78 -3.98 -25.69
CA SER A 393 9.83 -4.64 -24.92
C SER A 393 9.79 -4.12 -23.48
N LYS A 394 10.10 -5.01 -22.54
CA LYS A 394 10.21 -4.69 -21.12
C LYS A 394 11.52 -3.97 -20.84
N LEU A 395 11.50 -3.07 -19.85
CA LEU A 395 12.73 -2.55 -19.28
C LEU A 395 13.47 -3.65 -18.52
N ASN A 396 14.75 -3.44 -18.26
CA ASN A 396 15.55 -4.37 -17.48
C ASN A 396 16.61 -3.62 -16.66
N TYR A 397 16.37 -3.42 -15.35
CA TYR A 397 17.33 -2.68 -14.52
C TYR A 397 18.72 -3.34 -14.43
N LEU A 398 18.83 -4.64 -14.68
CA LEU A 398 20.10 -5.37 -14.64
C LEU A 398 20.93 -5.18 -15.91
N GLY A 399 20.28 -4.93 -17.06
CA GLY A 399 20.93 -4.81 -18.37
C GLY A 399 20.98 -3.38 -18.93
N ASP A 400 19.96 -2.58 -18.65
CA ASP A 400 19.82 -1.24 -19.24
C ASP A 400 20.80 -0.25 -18.60
N ARG A 401 21.57 0.44 -19.45
CA ARG A 401 22.58 1.43 -19.04
C ARG A 401 22.03 2.52 -18.11
N ALA A 402 20.74 2.86 -18.23
CA ALA A 402 20.08 3.89 -17.43
C ALA A 402 20.09 3.62 -15.92
N TYR A 403 20.14 2.34 -15.50
CA TYR A 403 20.09 1.95 -14.08
C TYR A 403 21.46 1.55 -13.51
N LYS A 404 22.51 1.51 -14.34
CA LYS A 404 23.86 1.12 -13.92
C LYS A 404 24.34 2.00 -12.76
N GLY A 405 24.76 1.37 -11.65
CA GLY A 405 25.24 2.05 -10.44
C GLY A 405 24.15 2.65 -9.55
N ARG A 406 22.87 2.58 -9.94
CA ARG A 406 21.75 3.13 -9.16
C ARG A 406 21.20 2.17 -8.11
N PHE A 407 21.42 0.87 -8.26
CA PHE A 407 20.83 -0.17 -7.41
C PHE A 407 21.87 -0.91 -6.57
N ASP A 408 21.40 -1.52 -5.48
CA ASP A 408 22.19 -2.39 -4.61
C ASP A 408 21.87 -3.88 -4.88
N PRO A 409 22.74 -4.84 -4.48
CA PRO A 409 22.52 -6.26 -4.74
C PRO A 409 21.20 -6.77 -4.15
N ASN A 410 20.43 -7.53 -4.93
CA ASN A 410 19.22 -8.19 -4.44
C ASN A 410 19.60 -9.38 -3.52
N PRO A 411 19.19 -9.39 -2.23
CA PRO A 411 19.60 -10.41 -1.26
C PRO A 411 19.13 -11.83 -1.62
N PHE A 412 18.03 -11.97 -2.37
CA PHE A 412 17.48 -13.27 -2.78
C PHE A 412 18.16 -13.84 -4.03
N HIS A 413 18.92 -13.03 -4.77
CA HIS A 413 19.62 -13.44 -6.00
C HIS A 413 21.14 -13.30 -5.92
N ALA A 414 21.66 -12.64 -4.88
CA ALA A 414 23.10 -12.43 -4.69
C ALA A 414 23.86 -13.73 -4.36
N ARG A 415 23.23 -14.69 -3.67
CA ARG A 415 23.88 -15.97 -3.30
C ARG A 415 24.09 -16.93 -4.47
N THR A 416 23.24 -16.87 -5.49
CA THR A 416 23.33 -17.77 -6.66
C THR A 416 24.52 -17.45 -7.55
N ARG A 417 25.00 -16.19 -7.56
CA ARG A 417 26.19 -15.76 -8.34
C ARG A 417 27.53 -16.07 -7.70
N ALA A 418 27.57 -16.37 -6.40
CA ALA A 418 28.81 -16.73 -5.71
C ALA A 418 29.20 -18.20 -5.94
N VAL A 419 28.20 -19.07 -6.13
CA VAL A 419 28.40 -20.50 -6.42
C VAL A 419 28.80 -20.71 -7.89
N ASP A 420 28.29 -19.89 -8.81
CA ASP A 420 28.62 -19.96 -10.25
C ASP A 420 30.04 -19.44 -10.58
N ARG A 421 30.75 -18.86 -9.60
CA ARG A 421 32.15 -18.40 -9.73
C ARG A 421 33.17 -19.27 -9.01
N SER A 422 32.75 -20.20 -8.17
CA SER A 422 33.65 -21.19 -7.57
C SER A 422 33.95 -22.36 -8.52
N ASP A 423 33.12 -22.59 -9.53
CA ASP A 423 33.27 -23.70 -10.48
C ASP A 423 34.01 -23.31 -11.77
N GLU A 424 34.30 -22.01 -12.00
CA GLU A 424 35.11 -21.52 -13.14
C GLU A 424 36.60 -21.29 -12.79
N VAL A 425 37.05 -21.61 -11.57
CA VAL A 425 38.48 -21.54 -11.17
C VAL A 425 39.06 -22.92 -10.86
N ALA A 426 38.32 -23.99 -11.15
CA ALA A 426 38.78 -25.37 -11.02
C ALA A 426 38.36 -26.23 -12.23
N ALA A 427 38.85 -25.88 -13.41
CA ALA A 427 38.97 -26.79 -14.56
C ALA A 427 40.10 -26.33 -15.49
#